data_AF-A0A955F6S2-F1
#
_entry.id   AF-A0A955F6S2-F1
#
_cell.length_a   1.000
_cell.length_b   1.000
_cell.length_c   1.000
_cell.angle_alpha   90.00
_cell.angle_beta   90.00
_cell.angle_gamma   90.00
#
_symmetry.space_group_name_H-M   'P 1'
#
loop_
_entity.id
_entity.type
_entity.pdbx_description
1 polymer ?
#
loop_
_entity_poly.entity_id
_entity_poly.type
_entity_poly.pdbx_seq_one_letter_code
_entity_poly.pdbx_strand_id
1 'polypeptide(L)'
;MIAALILIVIPVLLFVLGFLYETYISFKRLFKPTYTRESYVSATWEVTHTILIFAVVMLLMLFTQVLDELASAIFLSTLLAGSAMLVRAICYLQIFYVRKKQRINWVDWVFALSHVVTALFLVVTVVKALWFLYQNNPPVNSQFIPVFIPGLIVVLGLVSIPMMVLYKTKK
;
A
#
# COMPACT_ATOMS: atom_id res chain seq x y z
N MET A 1 -19.49 5.61 -13.18
CA MET A 1 -18.25 4.83 -13.39
C MET A 1 -16.98 5.65 -13.18
N ILE A 2 -16.76 6.75 -13.92
CA ILE A 2 -15.50 7.54 -13.84
C ILE A 2 -15.16 8.00 -12.41
N ALA A 3 -16.11 8.59 -11.68
CA ALA A 3 -15.88 9.04 -10.30
C ALA A 3 -15.49 7.89 -9.34
N ALA A 4 -16.05 6.69 -9.53
CA ALA A 4 -15.68 5.52 -8.76
C ALA A 4 -14.26 5.03 -9.09
N LEU A 5 -13.88 5.06 -10.38
CA LEU A 5 -12.51 4.75 -10.78
C LEU A 5 -11.52 5.76 -10.20
N ILE A 6 -11.85 7.05 -10.15
CA ILE A 6 -11.01 8.08 -9.51
C ILE A 6 -10.75 7.76 -8.03
N LEU A 7 -11.80 7.38 -7.28
CA LEU A 7 -11.72 7.03 -5.86
C LEU A 7 -10.87 5.79 -5.57
N ILE A 8 -10.59 4.95 -6.58
CA ILE A 8 -9.79 3.73 -6.44
C ILE A 8 -8.39 3.94 -7.04
N VAL A 9 -8.32 4.38 -8.30
CA VAL A 9 -7.08 4.49 -9.07
C VAL A 9 -6.14 5.54 -8.49
N ILE A 10 -6.63 6.70 -8.05
CA ILE A 10 -5.75 7.73 -7.48
C ILE A 10 -5.04 7.21 -6.21
N PRO A 11 -5.76 6.69 -5.20
CA PRO A 11 -5.13 6.03 -4.06
C PRO A 11 -4.16 4.92 -4.47
N VAL A 12 -4.55 4.02 -5.38
CA VAL A 12 -3.67 2.93 -5.84
C VAL A 12 -2.38 3.47 -6.46
N LEU A 13 -2.45 4.51 -7.29
CA LEU A 13 -1.27 5.12 -7.90
C LEU A 13 -0.35 5.77 -6.85
N LEU A 14 -0.92 6.51 -5.91
CA LEU A 14 -0.15 7.11 -4.81
C LEU A 14 0.50 6.06 -3.92
N PHE A 15 -0.23 4.97 -3.63
CA PHE A 15 0.30 3.81 -2.95
C PHE A 15 1.49 3.21 -3.72
N VAL A 16 1.35 2.97 -5.03
CA VAL A 16 2.43 2.40 -5.85
C VAL A 16 3.68 3.29 -5.81
N LEU A 17 3.55 4.60 -5.93
CA LEU A 17 4.67 5.53 -5.86
C LEU A 17 5.38 5.45 -4.50
N GLY A 18 4.62 5.49 -3.40
CA GLY A 18 5.17 5.34 -2.05
C GLY A 18 5.83 3.97 -1.84
N PHE A 19 5.19 2.91 -2.33
CA PHE A 19 5.65 1.53 -2.18
C PHE A 19 6.93 1.25 -2.98
N LEU A 20 7.08 1.81 -4.18
CA LEU A 20 8.31 1.74 -4.97
C LEU A 20 9.47 2.45 -4.25
N TYR A 21 9.19 3.60 -3.65
CA TYR A 21 10.19 4.31 -2.85
C TYR A 21 10.62 3.50 -1.61
N GLU A 22 9.67 2.91 -0.88
CA GLU A 22 9.96 1.99 0.23
C GLU A 22 10.79 0.79 -0.22
N THR A 23 10.43 0.18 -1.35
CA THR A 23 11.17 -0.93 -1.94
C THR A 23 12.61 -0.52 -2.24
N TYR A 24 12.83 0.63 -2.87
CA TYR A 24 14.17 1.16 -3.13
C TYR A 24 14.99 1.33 -1.84
N ILE A 25 14.42 1.92 -0.78
CA ILE A 25 15.15 2.08 0.49
C ILE A 25 15.46 0.71 1.12
N SER A 26 14.54 -0.26 1.03
CA SER A 26 14.73 -1.62 1.57
C SER A 26 15.97 -2.29 0.98
N PHE A 27 16.18 -2.15 -0.34
CA PHE A 27 17.35 -2.68 -1.03
C PHE A 27 18.61 -1.85 -0.75
N LYS A 28 18.50 -0.52 -0.73
CA LYS A 28 19.64 0.36 -0.42
C LYS A 28 20.25 0.03 0.95
N ARG A 29 19.42 -0.34 1.92
CA ARG A 29 19.83 -0.76 3.27
C ARG A 29 20.72 -2.02 3.27
N LEU A 30 20.53 -2.95 2.32
CA LEU A 30 21.37 -4.14 2.18
C LEU A 30 22.83 -3.82 1.83
N PHE A 31 23.08 -2.67 1.20
CA PHE A 31 24.44 -2.26 0.82
C PHE A 31 25.05 -1.25 1.81
N LYS A 32 24.21 -0.44 2.46
CA LYS A 32 24.62 0.51 3.49
C LYS A 32 23.62 0.47 4.65
N PRO A 33 23.94 -0.18 5.78
CA PRO A 33 23.08 -0.22 6.97
C PRO A 33 23.17 1.11 7.75
N THR A 34 23.05 2.23 7.05
CA THR A 34 23.09 3.58 7.60
C THR A 34 21.68 4.15 7.56
N TYR A 35 20.81 3.67 8.45
CA TYR A 35 19.48 4.26 8.61
C TYR A 35 19.01 4.16 10.07
N THR A 36 18.90 5.32 10.72
CA THR A 36 18.17 5.51 11.98
C THR A 36 16.67 5.32 11.74
N ARG A 37 15.94 4.95 12.80
CA ARG A 37 14.48 4.72 12.80
C ARG A 37 13.73 5.84 12.06
N GLU A 38 14.14 7.09 12.28
CA GLU A 38 13.54 8.31 11.70
C GLU A 38 13.60 8.43 10.17
N SER A 39 14.45 7.67 9.47
CA SER A 39 14.57 7.81 8.01
C SER A 39 13.75 6.82 7.19
N TYR A 40 13.32 5.70 7.80
CA TYR A 40 12.53 4.66 7.13
C TYR A 40 11.09 4.62 7.67
N VAL A 41 10.92 4.84 8.99
CA VAL A 41 9.68 4.59 9.75
C VAL A 41 8.69 5.73 9.67
N SER A 42 9.11 6.97 9.90
CA SER A 42 8.19 8.11 10.05
C SER A 42 7.62 8.62 8.72
N ALA A 43 8.00 7.99 7.61
CA ALA A 43 8.00 8.67 6.33
C ALA A 43 6.87 8.24 5.38
N THR A 44 6.81 6.95 5.11
CA THR A 44 6.09 6.40 3.95
C THR A 44 5.28 5.16 4.31
N TRP A 45 5.71 4.38 5.30
CA TRP A 45 5.01 3.15 5.68
C TRP A 45 3.58 3.40 6.16
N GLU A 46 3.37 4.36 7.07
CA GLU A 46 2.01 4.70 7.53
C GLU A 46 1.15 5.30 6.41
N VAL A 47 1.79 6.07 5.52
CA VAL A 47 1.18 6.69 4.33
C VAL A 47 0.69 5.62 3.35
N THR A 48 1.54 4.66 2.99
CA THR A 48 1.21 3.61 2.02
C THR A 48 0.11 2.68 2.55
N HIS A 49 0.15 2.27 3.82
CA HIS A 49 -0.93 1.46 4.39
C HIS A 49 -2.25 2.22 4.45
N THR A 50 -2.24 3.49 4.86
CA THR A 50 -3.47 4.30 4.94
C THR A 50 -4.12 4.45 3.57
N ILE A 51 -3.33 4.78 2.55
CA ILE A 51 -3.80 4.94 1.17
C ILE A 51 -4.30 3.61 0.60
N LEU A 52 -3.61 2.50 0.88
CA LEU A 52 -4.03 1.16 0.43
C LEU A 52 -5.36 0.73 1.06
N ILE A 53 -5.50 0.89 2.38
CA ILE A 53 -6.75 0.58 3.09
C ILE A 53 -7.89 1.42 2.52
N PHE A 54 -7.66 2.71 2.31
CA PHE A 54 -8.65 3.59 1.71
C PHE A 54 -9.10 3.06 0.33
N ALA A 55 -8.15 2.73 -0.55
CA ALA A 55 -8.45 2.19 -1.88
C ALA A 55 -9.28 0.90 -1.83
N VAL A 56 -8.94 -0.02 -0.93
CA VAL A 56 -9.66 -1.29 -0.74
C VAL A 56 -11.07 -1.03 -0.21
N VAL A 57 -11.23 -0.16 0.78
CA VAL A 57 -12.55 0.19 1.32
C VAL A 57 -13.42 0.83 0.23
N MET A 58 -12.86 1.73 -0.60
CA MET A 58 -13.60 2.30 -1.74
C MET A 58 -14.04 1.22 -2.73
N LEU A 59 -13.16 0.30 -3.10
CA LEU A 59 -13.50 -0.82 -3.99
C LEU A 59 -14.66 -1.64 -3.43
N LEU A 60 -14.60 -2.00 -2.14
CA LEU A 60 -15.64 -2.80 -1.49
C LEU A 60 -16.99 -2.08 -1.44
N MET A 61 -16.98 -0.80 -1.10
CA MET A 61 -18.19 -0.01 -0.92
C MET A 61 -18.84 0.41 -2.25
N LEU A 62 -18.04 0.60 -3.31
CA LEU A 62 -18.54 0.99 -4.63
C LEU A 62 -19.06 -0.20 -5.44
N PHE A 63 -18.60 -1.42 -5.16
CA PHE A 63 -18.96 -2.64 -5.91
C PHE A 63 -19.60 -3.71 -5.01
N THR A 64 -20.46 -3.30 -4.08
CA THR A 64 -21.08 -4.18 -3.08
C THR A 64 -21.88 -5.35 -3.67
N GLN A 65 -22.41 -5.21 -4.88
CA GLN A 65 -23.27 -6.22 -5.52
C GLN A 65 -22.49 -7.40 -6.12
N VAL A 66 -21.19 -7.24 -6.35
CA VAL A 66 -20.34 -8.25 -7.01
C VAL A 66 -19.14 -8.64 -6.15
N LEU A 67 -19.24 -8.42 -4.82
CA LEU A 67 -18.12 -8.66 -3.91
C LEU A 67 -17.65 -10.10 -3.91
N ASP A 68 -18.57 -11.06 -3.92
CA ASP A 68 -18.21 -12.49 -3.86
C ASP A 68 -17.45 -12.93 -5.12
N GLU A 69 -17.89 -12.47 -6.28
CA GLU A 69 -17.26 -12.75 -7.57
C GLU A 69 -15.91 -12.03 -7.71
N LEU A 70 -15.87 -10.75 -7.35
CA LEU A 70 -14.64 -9.96 -7.35
C LEU A 70 -13.61 -10.54 -6.37
N ALA A 71 -14.03 -10.91 -5.16
CA ALA A 71 -13.19 -11.54 -4.16
C ALA A 71 -12.63 -12.86 -4.69
N SER A 72 -13.47 -13.70 -5.28
CA SER A 72 -13.04 -14.97 -5.89
C SER A 72 -11.99 -14.76 -6.98
N ALA A 73 -12.15 -13.72 -7.82
CA ALA A 73 -11.20 -13.41 -8.88
C ALA A 73 -9.80 -12.99 -8.33
N ILE A 74 -9.78 -12.20 -7.26
CA ILE A 74 -8.55 -11.62 -6.70
C ILE A 74 -8.01 -12.35 -5.46
N PHE A 75 -8.69 -13.40 -5.00
CA PHE A 75 -8.45 -14.03 -3.69
C PHE A 75 -6.98 -14.42 -3.50
N LEU A 76 -6.47 -15.31 -4.37
CA LEU A 76 -5.15 -15.88 -4.20
C LEU A 76 -4.05 -14.81 -4.29
N SER A 77 -4.15 -13.88 -5.25
CA SER A 77 -3.15 -12.82 -5.38
C SER A 77 -3.19 -11.86 -4.18
N THR A 78 -4.38 -11.53 -3.69
CA THR A 78 -4.54 -10.65 -2.52
C THR A 78 -4.07 -11.34 -1.24
N LEU A 79 -4.31 -12.64 -1.07
CA LEU A 79 -3.85 -13.42 0.07
C LEU A 79 -2.32 -13.50 0.11
N LEU A 80 -1.67 -13.75 -1.04
CA LEU A 80 -0.22 -13.81 -1.14
C LEU A 80 0.42 -12.42 -0.93
N ALA A 81 -0.17 -11.37 -1.49
CA ALA A 81 0.25 -10.00 -1.22
C ALA A 81 0.13 -9.65 0.27
N GLY A 82 -1.02 -9.95 0.89
CA GLY A 82 -1.26 -9.69 2.32
C GLY A 82 -0.31 -10.46 3.23
N SER A 83 -0.02 -11.71 2.89
CA SER A 83 0.94 -12.54 3.63
C SER A 83 2.36 -11.98 3.53
N ALA A 84 2.77 -11.51 2.35
CA ALA A 84 4.07 -10.84 2.16
C ALA A 84 4.14 -9.51 2.93
N MET A 85 3.05 -8.73 2.97
CA MET A 85 2.95 -7.53 3.80
C MET A 85 3.05 -7.82 5.30
N LEU A 86 2.50 -8.94 5.76
CA LEU A 86 2.63 -9.35 7.16
C LEU A 86 4.08 -9.71 7.51
N VAL A 87 4.75 -10.50 6.66
CA VAL A 87 6.18 -10.81 6.80
C VAL A 87 7.00 -9.52 6.86
N ARG A 88 6.68 -8.56 5.99
CA ARG A 88 7.30 -7.24 5.95
C ARG A 88 7.13 -6.50 7.28
N ALA A 89 5.92 -6.48 7.86
CA ALA A 89 5.63 -5.84 9.13
C ALA A 89 6.38 -6.48 10.30
N ILE A 90 6.48 -7.81 10.34
CA ILE A 90 7.24 -8.54 11.37
C ILE A 90 8.73 -8.22 11.25
N CYS A 91 9.30 -8.30 10.04
CA CYS A 91 10.70 -7.97 9.80
C CYS A 91 11.00 -6.52 10.16
N TYR A 92 10.08 -5.61 9.86
CA TYR A 92 10.17 -4.21 10.23
C TYR A 92 10.29 -4.01 11.75
N LEU A 93 9.40 -4.62 12.56
CA LEU A 93 9.50 -4.55 14.02
C LEU A 93 10.83 -5.11 14.52
N GLN A 94 11.26 -6.24 13.96
CA GLN A 94 12.52 -6.86 14.35
C GLN A 94 13.73 -5.99 14.03
N ILE A 95 13.74 -5.35 12.86
CA ILE A 95 14.86 -4.54 12.36
C ILE A 95 14.97 -3.19 13.09
N PHE A 96 13.84 -2.51 13.31
CA PHE A 96 13.83 -1.12 13.76
C PHE A 96 13.51 -0.95 15.25
N TYR A 97 12.86 -1.91 15.89
CA TYR A 97 12.42 -1.81 17.29
C TYR A 97 13.16 -2.77 18.21
N VAL A 98 13.42 -4.01 17.78
CA VAL A 98 14.04 -5.03 18.63
C VAL A 98 15.57 -5.04 18.52
N ARG A 99 16.11 -4.87 17.30
CA ARG A 99 17.55 -5.02 17.04
C ARG A 99 18.36 -3.84 17.56
N LYS A 100 19.31 -4.14 18.46
CA LYS A 100 20.26 -3.15 19.04
C LYS A 100 21.45 -2.79 18.14
N LYS A 101 21.95 -3.74 17.33
CA LYS A 101 23.11 -3.53 16.43
C LYS A 101 22.67 -3.65 14.97
N GLN A 102 22.88 -2.62 14.17
CA GLN A 102 22.50 -2.57 12.76
C GLN A 102 23.51 -3.31 11.86
N ARG A 103 23.59 -4.64 12.01
CA ARG A 103 24.31 -5.53 11.09
C ARG A 103 23.33 -6.19 10.14
N ILE A 104 23.71 -6.32 8.87
CA ILE A 104 22.91 -7.02 7.85
C ILE A 104 22.86 -8.51 8.17
N ASN A 105 21.68 -9.10 8.11
CA ASN A 105 21.48 -10.53 8.23
C ASN A 105 20.32 -11.01 7.34
N TRP A 106 19.92 -12.28 7.48
CA TRP A 106 18.83 -12.87 6.71
C TRP A 106 17.49 -12.12 6.85
N VAL A 107 17.24 -11.45 7.98
CA VAL A 107 15.99 -10.68 8.19
C VAL A 107 15.95 -9.45 7.27
N ASP A 108 17.09 -8.78 7.02
CA ASP A 108 17.13 -7.65 6.08
C ASP A 108 16.84 -8.13 4.64
N TRP A 109 17.31 -9.33 4.28
CA TRP A 109 17.01 -9.96 2.98
C TRP A 109 15.53 -10.34 2.85
N VAL A 110 14.95 -10.98 3.87
CA VAL A 110 13.52 -11.31 3.90
C VAL A 110 12.67 -10.04 3.84
N PHE A 111 13.09 -8.98 4.52
CA PHE A 111 12.43 -7.68 4.46
C PHE A 111 12.44 -7.10 3.03
N ALA A 112 13.59 -7.06 2.35
CA ALA A 112 13.67 -6.57 0.97
C ALA A 112 12.86 -7.45 0.00
N LEU A 113 12.99 -8.78 0.09
CA LEU A 113 12.28 -9.71 -0.78
C LEU A 113 10.76 -9.64 -0.57
N SER A 114 10.30 -9.43 0.67
CA SER A 114 8.87 -9.26 0.96
C SER A 114 8.25 -8.07 0.22
N HIS A 115 9.01 -7.02 -0.07
CA HIS A 115 8.53 -5.90 -0.90
C HIS A 115 8.33 -6.33 -2.35
N VAL A 116 9.27 -7.09 -2.92
CA VAL A 116 9.17 -7.58 -4.30
C VAL A 116 7.97 -8.52 -4.45
N VAL A 117 7.82 -9.46 -3.52
CA VAL A 117 6.68 -10.40 -3.51
C VAL A 117 5.36 -9.65 -3.37
N THR A 118 5.30 -8.67 -2.47
CA THR A 118 4.12 -7.81 -2.31
C THR A 118 3.80 -7.04 -3.59
N ALA A 119 4.79 -6.38 -4.21
CA ALA A 119 4.60 -5.63 -5.45
C ALA A 119 4.07 -6.52 -6.57
N LEU A 120 4.68 -7.69 -6.78
CA LEU A 120 4.28 -8.64 -7.81
C LEU A 120 2.81 -9.04 -7.65
N PHE A 121 2.43 -9.50 -6.45
CA PHE A 121 1.06 -9.97 -6.23
C PHE A 121 0.04 -8.84 -6.17
N LEU A 122 0.40 -7.64 -5.70
CA LEU A 122 -0.49 -6.47 -5.77
C LEU A 122 -0.75 -6.03 -7.21
N VAL A 123 0.27 -6.04 -8.08
CA VAL A 123 0.07 -5.76 -9.52
C VAL A 123 -0.89 -6.79 -10.12
N VAL A 124 -0.70 -8.07 -9.83
CA VAL A 124 -1.62 -9.13 -10.28
C VAL A 124 -3.05 -8.91 -9.76
N THR A 125 -3.21 -8.55 -8.49
CA THR A 125 -4.53 -8.22 -7.91
C THR A 125 -5.18 -7.04 -8.62
N VAL A 126 -4.45 -5.95 -8.85
CA VAL A 126 -4.99 -4.76 -9.53
C VAL A 126 -5.40 -5.09 -10.97
N VAL A 127 -4.55 -5.81 -11.71
CA VAL A 127 -4.87 -6.23 -13.08
C VAL A 127 -6.11 -7.12 -13.11
N LYS A 128 -6.21 -8.10 -12.21
CA LYS A 128 -7.39 -8.98 -12.12
C LYS A 128 -8.66 -8.21 -11.72
N ALA A 129 -8.57 -7.30 -10.76
CA ALA A 129 -9.68 -6.46 -10.34
C ALA A 129 -10.17 -5.56 -11.50
N LEU A 130 -9.26 -4.85 -12.17
CA LEU A 130 -9.59 -4.00 -13.30
C LEU A 130 -10.16 -4.80 -14.48
N TRP A 131 -9.60 -5.98 -14.76
CA TRP A 131 -10.12 -6.89 -15.77
C TRP A 131 -11.53 -7.36 -15.45
N PHE A 132 -11.79 -7.74 -14.19
CA PHE A 132 -13.12 -8.12 -13.73
C PHE A 132 -14.12 -6.97 -13.89
N LEU A 133 -13.75 -5.75 -13.45
CA LEU A 133 -14.60 -4.57 -13.58
C LEU A 133 -14.87 -4.21 -15.05
N TYR A 134 -13.88 -4.39 -15.93
CA TYR A 134 -14.04 -4.14 -17.36
C TYR A 134 -14.98 -5.14 -18.03
N GLN A 135 -14.79 -6.44 -17.75
CA GLN A 135 -15.60 -7.51 -18.38
C GLN A 135 -17.04 -7.53 -17.89
N ASN A 136 -17.26 -7.36 -16.58
CA ASN A 136 -18.58 -7.50 -15.98
C ASN A 136 -19.35 -6.18 -15.88
N ASN A 137 -18.67 -5.03 -16.06
CA ASN A 137 -19.22 -3.68 -15.96
C ASN A 137 -20.29 -3.53 -14.86
N PRO A 138 -19.98 -3.91 -13.61
CA PRO A 138 -20.98 -4.01 -12.57
C PRO A 138 -21.55 -2.62 -12.22
N PRO A 139 -22.81 -2.56 -11.76
CA PRO A 139 -23.40 -1.31 -11.31
C PRO A 139 -22.61 -0.75 -10.12
N VAL A 140 -22.23 0.51 -10.24
CA VAL A 140 -21.52 1.25 -9.18
C VAL A 140 -22.54 1.75 -8.16
N ASN A 141 -22.27 1.51 -6.88
CA ASN A 141 -23.04 2.12 -5.80
C ASN A 141 -22.69 3.62 -5.68
N SER A 142 -23.42 4.45 -6.41
CA SER A 142 -23.17 5.90 -6.50
C SER A 142 -23.59 6.66 -5.24
N GLN A 143 -24.36 6.06 -4.33
CA GLN A 143 -24.82 6.71 -3.10
C GLN A 143 -23.66 7.18 -2.22
N PHE A 144 -22.53 6.46 -2.24
CA PHE A 144 -21.39 6.78 -1.39
C PHE A 144 -20.44 7.81 -1.99
N ILE A 145 -20.50 8.06 -3.30
CA ILE A 145 -19.55 8.94 -4.01
C ILE A 145 -19.50 10.36 -3.41
N PRO A 146 -20.64 11.03 -3.09
CA PRO A 146 -20.62 12.38 -2.53
C PRO A 146 -19.92 12.48 -1.17
N VAL A 147 -19.92 11.39 -0.39
CA VAL A 147 -19.27 11.31 0.93
C VAL A 147 -17.79 10.94 0.78
N PHE A 148 -17.48 10.04 -0.16
CA PHE A 148 -16.13 9.51 -0.35
C PHE A 148 -15.16 10.50 -1.00
N ILE A 149 -15.63 11.40 -1.87
CA ILE A 149 -14.75 12.42 -2.48
C ILE A 149 -14.17 13.37 -1.41
N PRO A 150 -14.98 14.01 -0.53
CA PRO A 150 -14.45 14.77 0.59
C PRO A 150 -13.58 13.92 1.53
N GLY A 151 -13.98 12.68 1.80
CA GLY A 151 -13.21 11.74 2.61
C GLY A 151 -11.80 11.50 2.06
N LEU A 152 -11.66 11.32 0.74
CA LEU A 152 -10.35 11.19 0.07
C LEU A 152 -9.50 12.44 0.29
N ILE A 153 -10.07 13.64 0.13
CA ILE A 153 -9.34 14.90 0.35
C ILE A 153 -8.82 14.98 1.80
N VAL A 154 -9.65 14.64 2.78
CA VAL A 154 -9.26 14.63 4.20
C VAL A 154 -8.14 13.62 4.45
N VAL A 155 -8.27 12.38 3.94
CA VAL A 155 -7.24 11.34 4.11
C VAL A 155 -5.91 11.78 3.48
N LEU A 156 -5.94 12.31 2.26
CA LEU A 156 -4.73 12.83 1.61
C LEU A 156 -4.11 13.99 2.40
N GLY A 157 -4.95 14.88 2.96
CA GLY A 157 -4.52 15.95 3.85
C GLY A 157 -3.80 15.43 5.10
N LEU A 158 -4.40 14.49 5.82
CA LEU A 158 -3.82 13.89 7.03
C LEU A 158 -2.50 13.17 6.74
N VAL A 159 -2.47 12.40 5.65
CA VAL A 159 -1.31 11.63 5.22
C VAL A 159 -0.18 12.53 4.70
N SER A 160 -0.48 13.75 4.24
CA SER A 160 0.54 14.72 3.83
C SER A 160 1.36 15.29 4.99
N ILE A 161 0.80 15.32 6.22
CA ILE A 161 1.46 15.86 7.41
C ILE A 161 2.80 15.17 7.71
N PRO A 162 2.85 13.82 7.87
CA PRO A 162 4.12 13.14 8.10
C PRO A 162 5.09 13.34 6.92
N MET A 163 4.60 13.36 5.68
CA MET A 163 5.45 13.61 4.51
C MET A 163 6.11 15.01 4.54
N MET A 164 5.37 16.04 4.95
CA MET A 164 5.90 17.41 5.08
C MET A 164 6.96 17.52 6.17
N VAL A 165 6.80 16.80 7.28
CA VAL A 165 7.80 16.77 8.37
C VAL A 165 9.13 16.26 7.86
N LEU A 166 9.14 15.17 7.06
CA LEU A 166 10.36 14.63 6.45
C LEU A 166 11.07 15.59 5.51
N TYR A 167 10.29 16.35 4.72
CA TYR A 167 10.85 17.29 3.77
C TYR A 167 11.56 18.43 4.50
N LYS A 168 11.03 18.84 5.66
CA LYS A 168 11.61 19.90 6.50
C LYS A 168 12.79 19.42 7.34
N THR A 169 12.84 18.16 7.76
CA THR A 169 13.97 17.58 8.53
C THR A 169 15.18 17.19 7.69
N LYS A 170 15.08 17.22 6.35
CA LYS A 170 16.24 17.09 5.44
C LYS A 170 17.04 18.39 5.25
N LYS A 171 16.78 19.44 6.05
CA LYS A 171 17.60 20.65 6.13
C LYS A 171 18.43 20.67 7.41
#